data_AF-A0A942A8P0-F1
#
_entry.id   AF-A0A942A8P0-F1
#
_cell.length_a   1.000
_cell.length_b   1.000
_cell.length_c   1.000
_cell.angle_alpha   90.00
_cell.angle_beta   90.00
_cell.angle_gamma   90.00
#
_symmetry.space_group_name_H-M   'P 1'
#
loop_
_entity.id
_entity.type
_entity.pdbx_description
1 polymer ?
#
loop_
_entity_poly.entity_id
_entity_poly.type
_entity_poly.pdbx_seq_one_letter_code
_entity_poly.pdbx_strand_id
1 'polypeptide(L)' 'LEITAVSKEGYIMALRHRNYDIRGIQFHPESILTPDGKQMMQNWLNH' A
#
# COMPACT_ATOMS: atom_id res chain seq x y z
N LEU A 1 14.01 -4.39 3.00
CA LEU A 1 12.75 -3.65 2.73
C LEU A 1 12.98 -2.60 1.64
N GLU A 2 11.93 -2.18 0.96
CA GLU A 2 11.93 -1.12 -0.05
C GLU A 2 10.71 -0.22 0.18
N ILE A 3 10.91 1.10 0.15
CA ILE A 3 9.84 2.10 0.31
C ILE A 3 9.10 2.23 -1.01
N THR A 4 7.77 2.18 -0.96
CA THR A 4 6.91 2.24 -2.16
C THR A 4 5.97 3.43 -2.17
N ALA A 5 5.75 4.08 -1.03
CA ALA A 5 5.03 5.35 -0.94
C ALA A 5 5.54 6.21 0.22
N VAL A 6 5.54 7.53 0.00
CA VAL A 6 5.94 8.56 0.97
C VAL A 6 4.88 9.66 0.97
N SER A 7 4.54 10.21 2.14
CA SER A 7 3.62 11.34 2.27
C SER A 7 4.27 12.65 1.84
N LYS A 8 3.49 13.72 1.71
CA LYS A 8 4.02 15.07 1.37
C LYS A 8 4.95 15.61 2.46
N GLU A 9 4.73 15.18 3.68
CA GLU A 9 5.50 15.51 4.89
C GLU A 9 6.76 14.63 5.04
N GLY A 10 6.97 13.67 4.12
CA GLY A 10 8.14 12.80 4.14
C GLY A 10 7.99 11.51 4.96
N TYR A 11 6.80 11.20 5.45
CA TYR A 11 6.57 9.96 6.21
C TYR A 11 6.47 8.74 5.29
N ILE A 12 7.03 7.61 5.71
CA ILE A 12 6.88 6.35 4.99
C ILE A 12 5.44 5.86 5.13
N MET A 13 4.75 5.71 4.01
CA MET A 13 3.33 5.31 3.97
C MET A 13 3.13 3.88 3.48
N ALA A 14 4.07 3.35 2.70
CA ALA A 14 4.02 1.97 2.23
C ALA A 14 5.42 1.39 1.99
N LEU A 15 5.56 0.10 2.20
CA LEU A 15 6.79 -0.66 2.01
C LEU A 15 6.52 -2.08 1.51
N ARG A 16 7.51 -2.68 0.86
CA ARG A 16 7.51 -4.10 0.51
C ARG A 16 8.76 -4.81 1.00
N HIS A 17 8.63 -6.10 1.29
CA HIS A 17 9.78 -6.96 1.48
C HIS A 17 10.47 -7.23 0.13
N ARG A 18 11.80 -7.37 0.14
CA ARG A 18 12.58 -7.57 -1.11
C ARG A 18 12.55 -9.02 -1.59
N ASN A 19 12.37 -9.95 -0.67
CA ASN A 19 12.49 -11.39 -0.90
C ASN A 19 11.20 -12.18 -0.64
N TYR A 20 10.19 -11.55 -0.03
CA TYR A 20 8.95 -12.20 0.37
C TYR A 20 7.79 -11.39 -0.18
N ASP A 21 6.66 -12.05 -0.48
CA ASP A 21 5.45 -11.39 -0.94
C ASP A 21 4.68 -10.77 0.23
N ILE A 22 5.32 -9.80 0.88
CA ILE A 22 4.81 -9.09 2.04
C ILE A 22 4.89 -7.60 1.74
N ARG A 23 3.75 -6.93 1.89
CA ARG A 23 3.59 -5.50 1.67
C ARG A 23 2.88 -4.91 2.89
N GLY A 24 3.25 -3.69 3.27
CA GLY A 24 2.64 -2.97 4.39
C GLY A 24 2.27 -1.56 3.97
N ILE A 25 1.11 -1.09 4.41
CA ILE A 25 0.57 0.25 4.13
C ILE A 25 0.02 0.86 5.43
N GLN A 26 0.11 2.18 5.56
CA GLN A 26 -0.40 2.92 6.73
C GLN A 26 -1.81 3.47 6.55
N PHE A 27 -2.32 3.51 5.31
CA PHE A 27 -3.67 3.98 5.00
C PHE A 27 -4.65 2.81 4.83
N HIS A 28 -5.93 3.15 4.76
CA HIS A 28 -7.05 2.21 4.74
C HIS A 28 -7.65 2.07 3.33
N PRO A 29 -7.11 1.21 2.43
CA PRO A 29 -7.66 1.03 1.08
C PRO A 29 -9.06 0.39 1.08
N GLU A 30 -9.47 -0.20 2.19
CA GLU A 30 -10.82 -0.72 2.42
C GLU A 30 -11.86 0.39 2.62
N SER A 31 -11.43 1.62 2.92
CA SER A 31 -12.34 2.73 3.14
C SER A 31 -13.01 3.19 1.84
N ILE A 32 -14.32 3.43 1.89
CA ILE A 32 -15.13 3.93 0.77
C ILE A 32 -14.62 5.28 0.21
N LEU A 33 -13.90 6.04 1.05
CA LEU A 33 -13.37 7.35 0.69
C LEU A 33 -12.00 7.29 0.01
N THR A 34 -11.39 6.12 -0.15
CA THR A 34 -10.12 5.97 -0.86
C THR A 34 -10.40 5.71 -2.34
N PRO A 35 -10.17 6.69 -3.24
CA PRO A 35 -10.63 6.59 -4.64
C PRO A 35 -10.11 5.35 -5.37
N ASP A 36 -8.85 5.01 -5.14
CA ASP A 36 -8.19 3.84 -5.75
C ASP A 36 -8.24 2.58 -4.87
N GLY A 37 -8.90 2.64 -3.71
CA GLY A 37 -8.90 1.59 -2.69
C GLY A 37 -9.40 0.25 -3.23
N LYS A 38 -10.49 0.27 -4.02
CA LYS A 38 -11.03 -0.92 -4.67
C LYS A 38 -10.01 -1.58 -5.62
N GLN A 39 -9.30 -0.79 -6.42
CA GLN A 39 -8.28 -1.31 -7.34
C GLN A 39 -7.09 -1.90 -6.56
N MET A 40 -6.67 -1.23 -5.48
CA MET A 40 -5.60 -1.74 -4.61
C MET A 40 -5.96 -3.10 -4.00
N MET A 41 -7.19 -3.25 -3.51
CA MET A 41 -7.68 -4.53 -2.97
C MET A 41 -7.75 -5.62 -4.05
N GLN A 42 -8.19 -5.29 -5.27
CA GLN A 42 -8.17 -6.24 -6.39
C GLN A 42 -6.76 -6.69 -6.74
N ASN A 43 -5.82 -5.75 -6.81
CA ASN A 43 -4.42 -6.07 -7.06
C ASN A 43 -3.85 -6.98 -5.96
N TRP A 44 -4.23 -6.75 -4.69
CA TRP A 44 -3.81 -7.59 -3.57
C TRP A 44 -4.32 -9.03 -3.67
N LEU A 45 -5.58 -9.23 -4.06
CA LEU A 45 -6.21 -10.56 -4.14
C LEU A 45 -5.79 -11.36 -5.37
N ASN A 46 -5.36 -10.67 -6.44
CA ASN A 46 -4.95 -11.29 -7.70
C ASN A 46 -3.43 -11.53 -7.80
N HIS A 47 -2.66 -11.11 -6.79
CA HIS A 47 -1.22 -11.35 -6.74
C HIS A 47 -0.91 -12.64 -6.00
#